data_AF-A0A392QLH9-F1
#
_entry.id   AF-A0A392QLH9-F1
#
_cell.length_a   1.000
_cell.length_b   1.000
_cell.length_c   1.000
_cell.angle_alpha   90.00
_cell.angle_beta   90.00
_cell.angle_gamma   90.00
#
_symmetry.space_group_name_H-M   'P 1'
#
loop_
_entity.id
_entity.type
_entity.pdbx_description
1 polymer ?
#
loop_
_entity_poly.entity_id
_entity_poly.type
_entity_poly.pdbx_seq_one_letter_code
_entity_poly.pdbx_strand_id
1 'polypeptide(L)'
;MKSRKQKHDGTSNTMMNLFVVTVVIACGIYCCNGERLIDVKGNPDSVVWVVQLSDLHFSVHHPNRAQHFNDLVGPALSIINPSLVLITGDLTEK
;
A
#
# COMPACT_ATOMS: atom_id res chain seq x y z
N MET A 1 -19.06 -9.09 58.34
CA MET A 1 -19.13 -9.12 56.86
C MET A 1 -17.71 -9.11 56.30
N LYS A 2 -17.28 -10.18 55.62
CA LYS A 2 -15.92 -10.32 55.05
C LYS A 2 -15.98 -9.92 53.57
N SER A 3 -15.48 -8.72 53.26
CA SER A 3 -15.46 -8.17 51.90
C SER A 3 -14.38 -8.88 51.06
N ARG A 4 -14.78 -9.56 49.98
CA ARG A 4 -13.87 -10.16 49.01
C ARG A 4 -13.32 -9.03 48.13
N LYS A 5 -12.02 -8.75 48.22
CA LYS A 5 -11.32 -7.89 47.25
C LYS A 5 -11.34 -8.60 45.89
N GLN A 6 -12.01 -8.00 44.89
CA GLN A 6 -11.82 -8.37 43.49
C GLN A 6 -10.38 -8.05 43.09
N LYS A 7 -9.67 -9.08 42.63
CA LYS A 7 -8.35 -8.97 42.02
C LYS A 7 -8.55 -8.39 40.63
N HIS A 8 -8.24 -7.10 40.47
CA HIS A 8 -8.32 -6.41 39.19
C HIS A 8 -7.24 -6.98 38.25
N ASP A 9 -7.70 -7.52 37.14
CA ASP A 9 -6.93 -8.41 36.28
C ASP A 9 -6.07 -7.60 35.29
N GLY A 10 -4.79 -7.44 35.60
CA GLY A 10 -3.79 -6.81 34.72
C GLY A 10 -3.42 -7.65 33.49
N THR A 11 -4.09 -8.78 33.28
CA THR A 11 -3.85 -9.74 32.19
C THR A 11 -4.38 -9.24 30.85
N SER A 12 -5.38 -8.34 30.84
CA SER A 12 -6.04 -7.85 29.61
C SER A 12 -5.08 -7.07 28.69
N ASN A 13 -4.30 -6.13 29.25
CA ASN A 13 -3.40 -5.30 28.45
C ASN A 13 -2.19 -6.09 27.93
N THR A 14 -1.71 -7.06 28.71
CA THR A 14 -0.60 -7.93 28.31
C THR A 14 -1.01 -8.87 27.17
N MET A 15 -2.22 -9.43 27.23
CA MET A 15 -2.79 -10.25 26.15
C MET A 15 -3.03 -9.43 24.88
N MET A 16 -3.53 -8.20 25.01
CA MET A 16 -3.72 -7.30 23.87
C MET A 16 -2.39 -6.95 23.21
N ASN A 17 -1.36 -6.61 23.99
CA ASN A 17 -0.03 -6.32 23.47
C ASN A 17 0.60 -7.54 22.79
N LEU A 18 0.45 -8.74 23.35
CA LEU A 18 0.94 -9.98 22.75
C LEU A 18 0.23 -10.28 21.42
N PHE A 19 -1.07 -10.03 21.35
CA PHE A 19 -1.85 -10.19 20.12
C PHE A 19 -1.42 -9.19 19.05
N VAL A 20 -1.25 -7.91 19.41
CA VAL A 20 -0.75 -6.88 18.47
C VAL A 20 0.64 -7.23 17.96
N VAL A 21 1.56 -7.65 18.83
CA VAL A 21 2.92 -8.07 18.42
C VAL A 21 2.86 -9.27 17.47
N THR A 22 2.01 -10.24 17.74
CA THR A 22 1.85 -11.43 16.88
C THR A 22 1.27 -11.06 15.52
N VAL A 23 0.27 -10.16 15.47
CA VAL A 23 -0.30 -9.66 14.22
C VAL A 23 0.72 -8.85 13.41
N VAL A 24 1.53 -8.00 14.05
CA VAL A 24 2.57 -7.21 13.37
C VAL A 24 3.68 -8.10 12.82
N ILE A 25 4.14 -9.09 13.58
CA ILE A 25 5.18 -10.04 13.14
C ILE A 25 4.64 -10.94 12.02
N ALA A 26 3.43 -11.48 12.17
CA ALA A 26 2.80 -12.26 11.12
C ALA A 26 2.60 -11.42 9.86
N CYS A 27 2.09 -10.19 9.97
CA CYS A 27 1.97 -9.27 8.84
C CYS A 27 3.34 -9.03 8.18
N GLY A 28 4.38 -8.75 8.98
CA GLY A 28 5.74 -8.60 8.48
C GLY A 28 6.22 -9.82 7.67
N ILE A 29 6.10 -11.02 8.23
CA ILE A 29 6.57 -12.26 7.59
C ILE A 29 5.72 -12.64 6.37
N TYR A 30 4.39 -12.55 6.46
CA TYR A 30 3.47 -12.91 5.37
C TYR A 30 3.43 -11.88 4.24
N CYS A 31 3.82 -10.63 4.50
CA CYS A 31 3.92 -9.58 3.47
C CYS A 31 5.31 -9.48 2.82
N CYS A 32 6.29 -10.30 3.21
CA CYS A 32 7.62 -10.38 2.56
C CYS A 32 7.55 -11.04 1.17
N ASN A 33 6.72 -10.51 0.26
CA ASN A 33 6.79 -10.87 -1.15
C ASN A 33 7.88 -10.04 -1.82
N GLY A 34 9.01 -10.71 -2.09
CA GLY A 34 10.04 -10.36 -3.07
C GLY A 34 10.44 -8.89 -3.14
N GLU A 35 11.57 -8.54 -2.54
CA GLU A 35 12.22 -7.25 -2.77
C GLU A 35 12.43 -7.06 -4.29
N ARG A 36 11.59 -6.23 -4.90
CA ARG A 36 11.75 -5.84 -6.31
C ARG A 36 12.65 -4.61 -6.32
N LEU A 37 13.94 -4.84 -6.48
CA LEU A 37 14.93 -3.78 -6.61
C LEU A 37 14.80 -3.11 -7.98
N ILE A 38 14.64 -1.79 -7.97
CA ILE A 38 14.60 -0.96 -9.17
C ILE A 38 15.90 -0.16 -9.18
N ASP A 39 16.73 -0.39 -10.20
CA ASP A 39 17.91 0.43 -10.41
C ASP A 39 17.48 1.81 -10.94
N VAL A 40 17.83 2.87 -10.19
CA VAL A 40 17.48 4.24 -10.54
C VAL A 40 18.72 4.94 -11.09
N LYS A 41 18.59 5.53 -12.27
CA LYS A 41 19.67 6.31 -12.90
C LYS A 41 19.93 7.58 -12.10
N GLY A 42 21.16 7.79 -11.62
CA GLY A 42 21.57 9.02 -10.94
C GLY A 42 22.72 8.83 -9.95
N ASN A 43 23.17 9.93 -9.35
CA ASN A 43 24.07 9.90 -8.18
C ASN A 43 23.26 9.49 -6.93
N PRO A 44 23.82 8.80 -5.93
CA PRO A 44 23.16 8.56 -4.63
C PRO A 44 22.50 9.80 -3.98
N ASP A 45 22.98 11.01 -4.27
CA ASP A 45 22.34 12.26 -3.80
C ASP A 45 21.19 12.77 -4.69
N SER A 46 20.78 11.99 -5.70
CA SER A 46 19.73 12.37 -6.65
C SER A 46 18.32 12.16 -6.10
N VAL A 47 17.37 12.96 -6.60
CA VAL A 47 15.96 12.86 -6.23
C VAL A 47 15.25 11.89 -7.17
N VAL A 48 14.52 10.93 -6.59
CA VAL A 48 13.68 9.99 -7.33
C VAL A 48 12.25 10.51 -7.38
N TRP A 49 11.71 10.69 -8.57
CA TRP A 49 10.31 11.05 -8.77
C TRP A 49 9.49 9.82 -9.11
N VAL A 50 8.41 9.63 -8.35
CA VAL A 50 7.47 8.51 -8.52
C VAL A 50 6.09 9.07 -8.83
N VAL A 51 5.40 8.49 -9.80
CA VAL A 51 4.00 8.78 -10.08
C VAL A 51 3.16 7.61 -9.62
N GLN A 52 2.17 7.85 -8.78
CA GLN A 52 1.19 6.85 -8.37
C GLN A 52 -0.16 7.11 -9.03
N LEU A 53 -0.73 6.06 -9.61
CA LEU A 53 -2.06 6.04 -10.20
C LEU A 53 -2.92 5.05 -9.42
N SER A 54 -4.14 5.46 -9.06
CA SER A 54 -5.10 4.63 -8.31
C SER A 54 -6.45 4.60 -8.99
N ASP A 55 -7.22 3.54 -8.74
CA ASP A 55 -8.67 3.44 -9.00
C ASP A 55 -9.05 3.84 -10.44
N LEU A 56 -8.43 3.15 -11.39
CA LEU A 56 -8.67 3.37 -12.83
C LEU A 56 -10.03 2.83 -13.27
N HIS A 57 -10.49 1.75 -12.63
CA HIS A 57 -11.77 1.12 -12.85
C HIS A 57 -12.06 0.81 -14.33
N PHE A 58 -11.10 0.31 -15.11
CA PHE A 58 -11.37 0.02 -16.53
C PHE A 58 -12.44 -1.06 -16.69
N SER A 59 -13.37 -0.87 -17.65
CA SER A 59 -14.43 -1.85 -17.89
C SER A 59 -14.89 -1.83 -19.34
N VAL A 60 -15.43 -2.96 -19.80
CA VAL A 60 -16.01 -3.14 -21.14
C VAL A 60 -17.25 -2.27 -21.37
N HIS A 61 -17.93 -1.89 -20.28
CA HIS A 61 -19.10 -1.01 -20.33
C HIS A 61 -18.72 0.46 -20.52
N HIS A 62 -17.48 0.83 -20.19
CA HIS A 62 -16.97 2.20 -20.30
C HIS A 62 -15.58 2.23 -20.98
N PRO A 63 -15.47 1.79 -22.26
CA PRO A 63 -14.18 1.69 -22.95
C PRO A 63 -13.50 3.06 -23.11
N ASN A 64 -14.30 4.13 -23.14
CA ASN A 64 -13.83 5.51 -23.23
C ASN A 64 -12.89 5.88 -22.06
N ARG A 65 -13.03 5.25 -20.87
CA ARG A 65 -12.13 5.48 -19.73
C ARG A 65 -10.70 5.06 -20.05
N ALA A 66 -10.51 3.93 -20.72
CA ALA A 66 -9.19 3.47 -21.13
C ALA A 66 -8.57 4.39 -22.20
N GLN A 67 -9.40 4.88 -23.14
CA GLN A 67 -8.96 5.82 -24.15
C GLN A 67 -8.57 7.17 -23.55
N HIS A 68 -9.44 7.78 -22.72
CA HIS A 68 -9.13 9.03 -22.03
C HIS A 68 -7.91 8.91 -21.10
N PHE A 69 -7.74 7.77 -20.44
CA PHE A 69 -6.54 7.51 -19.65
C PHE A 69 -5.29 7.55 -20.54
N ASN A 70 -5.30 6.92 -21.72
CA ASN A 70 -4.18 6.99 -22.65
C ASN A 70 -3.91 8.43 -23.11
N ASP A 71 -4.97 9.13 -23.54
CA ASP A 71 -4.89 10.48 -24.10
C ASP A 71 -4.37 11.52 -23.09
N LEU A 72 -4.62 11.31 -21.79
CA LEU A 72 -4.20 12.24 -20.73
C LEU A 72 -2.93 11.78 -20.01
N VAL A 73 -2.92 10.54 -19.53
CA VAL A 73 -1.84 10.04 -18.66
C VAL A 73 -0.60 9.70 -19.47
N GLY A 74 -0.74 9.20 -20.70
CA GLY A 74 0.40 8.92 -21.57
C GLY A 74 1.28 10.15 -21.80
N PRO A 75 0.72 11.27 -22.30
CA PRO A 75 1.45 12.53 -22.43
C PRO A 75 1.94 13.11 -21.10
N ALA A 76 1.15 13.00 -20.02
CA ALA A 76 1.59 13.49 -18.72
C ALA A 76 2.84 12.75 -18.20
N LEU A 77 2.88 11.43 -18.35
CA LEU A 77 4.02 10.61 -17.95
C LEU A 77 5.27 10.88 -18.79
N SER A 78 5.12 11.21 -20.08
CA SER A 78 6.27 11.56 -20.92
C SER A 78 6.87 12.91 -20.53
N ILE A 79 6.05 13.87 -20.10
CA ILE A 79 6.50 15.18 -19.61
C ILE A 79 7.17 15.05 -18.24
N ILE A 80 6.55 14.32 -17.31
CA ILE A 80 7.07 14.14 -15.94
C ILE A 80 8.33 13.26 -15.96
N ASN A 81 8.40 12.27 -16.85
CA ASN A 81 9.50 11.31 -16.99
C ASN A 81 9.94 10.70 -15.63
N PRO A 82 9.02 10.06 -14.88
CA PRO A 82 9.32 9.56 -13.54
C PRO A 82 10.22 8.31 -13.59
N SER A 83 10.98 8.09 -12.51
CA SER A 83 11.81 6.88 -12.36
C SER A 83 10.97 5.63 -12.12
N LEU A 84 9.74 5.79 -11.62
CA LEU A 84 8.82 4.71 -11.34
C LEU A 84 7.37 5.18 -11.47
N VAL A 85 6.53 4.34 -12.06
CA VAL A 85 5.07 4.48 -12.04
C VAL A 85 4.49 3.34 -11.21
N LEU A 86 3.75 3.67 -10.17
CA LEU A 86 3.02 2.74 -9.32
C LEU A 86 1.55 2.74 -9.73
N ILE A 87 1.01 1.55 -10.02
CA ILE A 87 -0.40 1.36 -10.35
C ILE A 87 -1.02 0.56 -9.19
N THR A 88 -1.98 1.16 -8.51
CA THR A 88 -2.60 0.65 -7.27
C THR A 88 -4.12 0.73 -7.33
N GLY A 89 -4.82 0.19 -6.32
CA GLY A 89 -6.28 0.28 -6.20
C GLY A 89 -7.03 -0.58 -7.23
N ASP A 90 -8.27 -0.21 -7.52
CA ASP A 90 -9.14 -0.98 -8.41
C ASP A 90 -8.87 -0.68 -9.88
N LEU A 91 -8.18 -1.61 -10.54
CA LEU A 91 -7.72 -1.42 -11.92
C LEU A 91 -8.79 -1.73 -12.96
N THR A 92 -9.67 -2.69 -12.64
CA THR A 92 -10.66 -3.23 -13.56
C THR A 92 -11.97 -3.47 -12.84
N GLU A 93 -13.07 -3.06 -13.45
CA GLU A 93 -14.43 -3.46 -13.08
C GLU A 93 -14.90 -4.60 -13.98
N LYS A 94 -15.86 -5.39 -13.50
CA LYS A 94 -16.54 -6.42 -14.30
C LYS A 94 -17.54 -5.81 -15.28
#